data_AF-A0A9E0MQN7-F1
#
_entry.id   AF-A0A9E0MQN7-F1
#
_cell.length_a   1.000
_cell.length_b   1.000
_cell.length_c   1.000
_cell.angle_alpha   90.00
_cell.angle_beta   90.00
_cell.angle_gamma   90.00
#
_symmetry.space_group_name_H-M   'P 1'
#
loop_
_entity.id
_entity.type
_entity.pdbx_description
1 polymer ?
#
loop_
_entity_poly.entity_id
_entity_poly.type
_entity_poly.pdbx_seq_one_letter_code
_entity_poly.pdbx_strand_id
1 'polypeptide(L)'
;MRTDLIPYLLSLFLLQTAPLVAGAQSVQPYADHWDSLKTVKKSEGLLVNGREWGEWKFWDRTGQLTEVSDFKAGERDGHVVTYYGNGQVQHNGWIHRGKQDSIMHSYYRNGQLMEQGHYANGAKQGPWSYHYPDGDTLLTEVCDKGTCLSLNAWDPDGTRTLTKGEGYIVARYPAGDTAEVSRYHLGVKSGHQRSLWPAGNLKAEGNWLGGVMEGPWEHWSSAGTRERSETWSKGNLHGPFTTWYGNGQMNISGYYGSGLKDSTWTWYTTTGARDMLGNFVQDRQDGLWKYWYPNGQLSATGLYQAGKQEGEWVYFYAGGQNWKRGAFKDGAKHGLWTTWFESGQKLQEGTYANGKEEGSWNSWYENGRPQDKGTYAQGQMDGMWQGWLPDGMARYQATWKMNVKNGPWKSWYENGKLQEEGSFADGLRSGRWLEYNDRGTLTGEGMYAKGTPTGRWTYYDKAGVKEREQGFLNGTPEGTCTVYDRRGRVVQEMNYRNGKLNGPMTQYDATGKVISTVVYENGAVKRTPPPVPGPGKGRR
;
A
#
# COMPACT_ATOMS: atom_id res chain seq x y z
N MET A 1 82.57 26.56 24.66
CA MET A 1 83.43 25.36 24.75
C MET A 1 82.65 24.25 24.03
N ARG A 2 83.21 23.54 23.04
CA ARG A 2 84.15 22.40 23.16
C ARG A 2 83.55 21.28 24.06
N THR A 3 83.47 20.01 23.63
CA THR A 3 83.95 19.34 22.40
C THR A 3 83.16 18.04 22.12
N ASP A 4 83.45 17.39 20.99
CA ASP A 4 82.87 16.15 20.46
C ASP A 4 83.14 14.89 21.32
N LEU A 5 82.35 13.81 21.10
CA LEU A 5 82.86 12.47 20.72
C LEU A 5 81.74 11.41 20.53
N ILE A 6 82.03 10.38 19.71
CA ILE A 6 81.23 9.15 19.49
C ILE A 6 82.13 7.94 19.79
N PRO A 7 81.60 6.80 20.27
CA PRO A 7 81.94 5.53 19.59
C PRO A 7 80.79 4.49 19.49
N TYR A 8 81.07 3.37 18.80
CA TYR A 8 80.14 2.31 18.35
C TYR A 8 80.06 1.07 19.27
N LEU A 9 78.97 0.28 19.12
CA LEU A 9 78.87 -1.20 19.26
C LEU A 9 77.51 -1.66 18.67
N LEU A 10 77.29 -2.58 17.72
CA LEU A 10 78.11 -3.51 16.89
C LEU A 10 78.10 -5.01 17.29
N SER A 11 76.98 -5.70 17.03
CA SER A 11 76.87 -7.18 16.88
C SER A 11 75.54 -7.54 16.16
N LEU A 12 75.50 -7.84 14.84
CA LEU A 12 75.79 -9.10 14.13
C LEU A 12 74.83 -10.29 14.44
N PHE A 13 74.06 -10.75 13.43
CA PHE A 13 74.06 -12.16 12.98
C PHE A 13 73.36 -12.37 11.61
N LEU A 14 73.98 -13.20 10.76
CA LEU A 14 73.53 -13.86 9.50
C LEU A 14 72.44 -13.23 8.61
N LEU A 15 72.83 -12.87 7.38
CA LEU A 15 71.94 -12.89 6.20
C LEU A 15 71.90 -14.33 5.61
N GLN A 16 70.73 -14.74 5.12
CA GLN A 16 70.62 -15.68 4.00
C GLN A 16 69.89 -14.98 2.85
N THR A 17 70.58 -14.75 1.74
CA THR A 17 70.01 -14.13 0.54
C THR A 17 69.37 -15.18 -0.35
N ALA A 18 68.05 -15.37 -0.23
CA ALA A 18 67.27 -15.98 -1.31
C ALA A 18 67.17 -14.99 -2.48
N PRO A 19 67.49 -15.38 -3.74
CA PRO A 19 67.37 -14.48 -4.88
C PRO A 19 65.88 -14.23 -5.20
N LEU A 20 65.52 -12.97 -5.45
CA LEU A 20 64.23 -12.69 -6.11
C LEU A 20 64.30 -13.23 -7.54
N VAL A 21 63.57 -14.31 -7.79
CA VAL A 21 63.25 -14.72 -9.17
C VAL A 21 62.25 -13.71 -9.71
N ALA A 22 62.72 -12.81 -10.58
CA ALA A 22 61.84 -11.97 -11.36
C ALA A 22 60.98 -12.86 -12.27
N GLY A 23 59.69 -12.99 -11.94
CA GLY A 23 58.76 -13.79 -12.71
C GLY A 23 58.64 -13.26 -14.14
N ALA A 24 59.05 -14.07 -15.12
CA ALA A 24 58.96 -13.69 -16.53
C ALA A 24 57.50 -13.47 -16.92
N GLN A 25 57.21 -12.32 -17.55
CA GLN A 25 55.87 -11.95 -17.99
C GLN A 25 55.36 -12.95 -19.03
N SER A 26 54.31 -13.71 -18.70
CA SER A 26 53.86 -14.82 -19.52
C SER A 26 52.99 -14.31 -20.67
N VAL A 27 53.63 -14.08 -21.83
CA VAL A 27 52.96 -13.75 -23.10
C VAL A 27 52.61 -15.06 -23.81
N GLN A 28 51.34 -15.26 -24.16
CA GLN A 28 50.83 -16.47 -24.82
C GLN A 28 49.83 -16.11 -25.93
N PRO A 29 49.98 -16.63 -27.17
CA PRO A 29 48.94 -16.55 -28.19
C PRO A 29 47.68 -17.30 -27.76
N TYR A 30 46.51 -16.74 -28.05
CA TYR A 30 45.21 -17.31 -27.71
C TYR A 30 44.30 -17.38 -28.95
N ALA A 31 43.53 -18.46 -29.06
CA ALA A 31 42.50 -18.61 -30.10
C ALA A 31 41.34 -19.50 -29.61
N ASP A 32 40.16 -18.90 -29.45
CA ASP A 32 38.90 -19.58 -29.14
C ASP A 32 38.11 -19.86 -30.42
N HIS A 33 37.25 -20.88 -30.40
CA HIS A 33 36.53 -21.39 -31.57
C HIS A 33 35.06 -21.67 -31.22
N TRP A 34 34.16 -21.55 -32.21
CA TRP A 34 32.73 -21.83 -32.02
C TRP A 34 32.40 -23.33 -32.04
N ASP A 35 33.28 -24.15 -32.62
CA ASP A 35 33.08 -25.58 -32.86
C ASP A 35 34.20 -26.45 -32.28
N SER A 36 33.88 -27.70 -31.96
CA SER A 36 34.84 -28.67 -31.40
C SER A 36 35.91 -29.14 -32.39
N LEU A 37 35.71 -28.92 -33.70
CA LEU A 37 36.70 -29.24 -34.75
C LEU A 37 37.69 -28.09 -34.97
N LYS A 38 37.50 -26.93 -34.30
CA LYS A 38 38.30 -25.71 -34.40
C LYS A 38 38.37 -25.17 -35.84
N THR A 39 37.26 -25.25 -36.56
CA THR A 39 37.14 -24.78 -37.96
C THR A 39 36.69 -23.32 -38.06
N VAL A 40 35.90 -22.84 -37.10
CA VAL A 40 35.39 -21.47 -37.04
C VAL A 40 35.95 -20.77 -35.81
N LYS A 41 36.87 -19.82 -36.01
CA LYS A 41 37.37 -18.95 -34.93
C LYS A 41 36.22 -18.17 -34.29
N LYS A 42 36.37 -17.86 -33.01
CA LYS A 42 35.47 -17.03 -32.20
C LYS A 42 36.20 -15.78 -31.69
N SER A 43 37.43 -15.96 -31.21
CA SER A 43 38.34 -14.84 -30.89
C SER A 43 39.80 -15.25 -31.04
N GLU A 44 40.69 -14.32 -31.38
CA GLU A 44 42.14 -14.50 -31.33
C GLU A 44 42.81 -13.25 -30.75
N GLY A 45 43.99 -13.43 -30.13
CA GLY A 45 44.80 -12.31 -29.63
C GLY A 45 45.96 -12.79 -28.76
N LEU A 46 46.53 -11.89 -27.96
CA LEU A 46 47.58 -12.22 -26.99
C LEU A 46 47.04 -12.12 -25.55
N LEU A 47 47.32 -13.16 -24.75
CA LEU A 47 47.19 -13.12 -23.30
C LEU A 47 48.54 -12.79 -22.66
N VAL A 48 48.54 -11.82 -21.75
CA VAL A 48 49.69 -11.38 -20.97
C VAL A 48 49.34 -11.53 -19.49
N ASN A 49 50.07 -12.39 -18.77
CA ASN A 49 49.76 -12.77 -17.39
C ASN A 49 48.30 -13.23 -17.20
N GLY A 50 47.74 -13.93 -18.20
CA GLY A 50 46.38 -14.46 -18.18
C GLY A 50 45.27 -13.43 -18.48
N ARG A 51 45.60 -12.26 -19.02
CA ARG A 51 44.63 -11.24 -19.43
C ARG A 51 44.89 -10.72 -20.85
N GLU A 52 43.84 -10.24 -21.50
CA GLU A 52 43.85 -9.72 -22.86
C GLU A 52 44.79 -8.50 -23.01
N TRP A 53 45.60 -8.52 -24.07
CA TRP A 53 46.60 -7.50 -24.38
C TRP A 53 46.82 -7.36 -25.91
N GLY A 54 47.00 -6.13 -26.38
CA GLY A 54 47.21 -5.81 -27.80
C GLY A 54 45.96 -6.03 -28.66
N GLU A 55 46.16 -6.16 -29.98
CA GLU A 55 45.07 -6.42 -30.93
C GLU A 55 44.40 -7.78 -30.65
N TRP A 56 43.08 -7.76 -30.46
CA TRP A 56 42.22 -8.93 -30.44
C TRP A 56 41.19 -8.84 -31.57
N LYS A 57 40.89 -9.97 -32.21
CA LYS A 57 39.87 -10.09 -33.26
C LYS A 57 38.75 -11.03 -32.83
N PHE A 58 37.52 -10.77 -33.27
CA PHE A 58 36.34 -11.53 -32.91
C PHE A 58 35.48 -11.86 -34.15
N TRP A 59 34.94 -13.08 -34.17
CA TRP A 59 34.14 -13.59 -35.29
C TRP A 59 32.79 -14.13 -34.81
N ASP A 60 31.79 -14.01 -35.69
CA ASP A 60 30.49 -14.63 -35.46
C ASP A 60 30.49 -16.15 -35.77
N ARG A 61 29.34 -16.79 -35.60
CA ARG A 61 29.18 -18.23 -35.83
C ARG A 61 29.27 -18.66 -37.30
N THR A 62 29.31 -17.72 -38.25
CA THR A 62 29.53 -17.99 -39.67
C THR A 62 31.00 -17.88 -40.07
N GLY A 63 31.86 -17.40 -39.16
CA GLY A 63 33.27 -17.10 -39.43
C GLY A 63 33.48 -15.71 -40.02
N GLN A 64 32.51 -14.80 -39.93
CA GLN A 64 32.65 -13.42 -40.35
C GLN A 64 33.26 -12.57 -39.24
N LEU A 65 34.27 -11.75 -39.59
CA LEU A 65 34.90 -10.82 -38.65
C LEU A 65 33.87 -9.75 -38.22
N THR A 66 33.71 -9.55 -36.92
CA THR A 66 32.73 -8.61 -36.33
C THR A 66 33.37 -7.48 -35.55
N GLU A 67 34.54 -7.71 -34.95
CA GLU A 67 35.25 -6.72 -34.15
C GLU A 67 36.78 -6.97 -34.23
N VAL A 68 37.54 -5.88 -34.27
CA VAL A 68 38.96 -5.82 -33.95
C VAL A 68 39.14 -4.74 -32.89
N SER A 69 39.74 -5.07 -31.75
CA SER A 69 39.90 -4.17 -30.60
C SER A 69 41.23 -4.38 -29.91
N ASP A 70 41.89 -3.29 -29.52
CA ASP A 70 43.03 -3.31 -28.61
C ASP A 70 42.58 -3.53 -27.16
N PHE A 71 43.29 -4.40 -26.46
CA PHE A 71 43.13 -4.66 -25.03
C PHE A 71 44.39 -4.32 -24.23
N LYS A 72 44.18 -4.01 -22.96
CA LYS A 72 45.24 -3.79 -21.98
C LYS A 72 44.85 -4.33 -20.62
N ALA A 73 45.51 -5.40 -20.21
CA ALA A 73 45.27 -6.07 -18.93
C ALA A 73 43.79 -6.47 -18.69
N GLY A 74 43.09 -6.88 -19.76
CA GLY A 74 41.69 -7.35 -19.73
C GLY A 74 40.62 -6.31 -20.04
N GLU A 75 40.98 -5.03 -20.21
CA GLU A 75 40.05 -3.96 -20.60
C GLU A 75 40.31 -3.51 -22.04
N ARG A 76 39.27 -3.09 -22.78
CA ARG A 76 39.46 -2.41 -24.08
C ARG A 76 40.11 -1.04 -23.84
N ASP A 77 41.31 -0.85 -24.39
CA ASP A 77 42.14 0.35 -24.21
C ASP A 77 43.12 0.48 -25.40
N GLY A 78 42.71 1.24 -26.42
CA GLY A 78 43.37 1.41 -27.71
C GLY A 78 42.36 1.56 -28.85
N HIS A 79 42.71 1.08 -30.05
CA HIS A 79 41.88 1.17 -31.26
C HIS A 79 40.73 0.15 -31.25
N VAL A 80 39.58 0.51 -31.81
CA VAL A 80 38.38 -0.33 -31.91
C VAL A 80 37.70 -0.14 -33.26
N VAL A 81 37.52 -1.23 -33.99
CA VAL A 81 36.79 -1.31 -35.26
C VAL A 81 35.72 -2.40 -35.18
N THR A 82 34.48 -2.07 -35.48
CA THR A 82 33.39 -3.05 -35.59
C THR A 82 32.90 -3.14 -37.03
N TYR A 83 32.38 -4.29 -37.43
CA TYR A 83 32.00 -4.60 -38.80
C TYR A 83 30.53 -5.04 -38.88
N TYR A 84 29.86 -4.61 -39.94
CA TYR A 84 28.55 -5.14 -40.33
C TYR A 84 28.65 -6.56 -40.88
N GLY A 85 27.53 -7.29 -40.84
CA GLY A 85 27.39 -8.62 -41.46
C GLY A 85 27.54 -8.70 -42.99
N ASN A 86 28.03 -7.65 -43.65
CA ASN A 86 28.48 -7.63 -45.04
C ASN A 86 29.99 -7.33 -45.18
N GLY A 87 30.75 -7.32 -44.08
CA GLY A 87 32.18 -7.02 -44.04
C GLY A 87 32.55 -5.54 -44.13
N GLN A 88 31.58 -4.63 -44.30
CA GLN A 88 31.85 -3.19 -44.22
C GLN A 88 32.09 -2.75 -42.77
N VAL A 89 32.97 -1.77 -42.58
CA VAL A 89 33.17 -1.13 -41.28
C VAL A 89 31.86 -0.47 -40.84
N GLN A 90 31.51 -0.59 -39.57
CA GLN A 90 30.38 0.06 -38.92
C GLN A 90 30.84 1.21 -38.02
N HIS A 91 31.83 0.97 -37.16
CA HIS A 91 32.45 1.97 -36.30
C HIS A 91 33.98 1.82 -36.34
N ASN A 92 34.70 2.93 -36.24
CA ASN A 92 36.16 2.99 -36.24
C ASN A 92 36.61 4.17 -35.36
N GLY A 93 37.13 3.88 -34.17
CA GLY A 93 37.60 4.90 -33.23
C GLY A 93 38.36 4.30 -32.06
N TRP A 94 38.45 5.03 -30.95
CA TRP A 94 39.30 4.64 -29.82
C TRP A 94 38.53 4.54 -28.50
N ILE A 95 39.07 3.73 -27.58
CA ILE A 95 38.63 3.61 -26.20
C ILE A 95 39.86 3.79 -25.30
N HIS A 96 39.75 4.58 -24.23
CA HIS A 96 40.73 4.62 -23.15
C HIS A 96 40.05 4.26 -21.82
N ARG A 97 40.56 3.25 -21.12
CA ARG A 97 40.02 2.75 -19.81
C ARG A 97 38.50 2.53 -19.83
N GLY A 98 38.02 1.79 -20.85
CA GLY A 98 36.60 1.48 -21.00
C GLY A 98 35.69 2.64 -21.43
N LYS A 99 36.23 3.82 -21.76
CA LYS A 99 35.47 4.96 -22.28
C LYS A 99 35.90 5.35 -23.69
N GLN A 100 34.95 5.76 -24.51
CA GLN A 100 35.23 6.27 -25.86
C GLN A 100 36.08 7.55 -25.80
N ASP A 101 37.12 7.61 -26.64
CA ASP A 101 38.10 8.70 -26.65
C ASP A 101 38.64 8.93 -28.07
N SER A 102 39.40 10.01 -28.26
CA SER A 102 40.05 10.40 -29.51
C SER A 102 39.07 10.42 -30.69
N ILE A 103 39.51 10.11 -31.93
CA ILE A 103 38.63 10.17 -33.11
C ILE A 103 37.66 8.98 -33.17
N MET A 104 36.44 9.23 -33.66
CA MET A 104 35.46 8.21 -34.04
C MET A 104 34.87 8.53 -35.41
N HIS A 105 34.70 7.49 -36.23
CA HIS A 105 33.92 7.49 -37.47
C HIS A 105 32.90 6.34 -37.40
N SER A 106 31.63 6.65 -37.65
CA SER A 106 30.57 5.65 -37.88
C SER A 106 30.17 5.67 -39.35
N TYR A 107 29.82 4.52 -39.91
CA TYR A 107 29.50 4.36 -41.34
C TYR A 107 28.15 3.66 -41.53
N TYR A 108 27.51 3.91 -42.67
CA TYR A 108 26.34 3.18 -43.13
C TYR A 108 26.72 1.81 -43.73
N ARG A 109 25.74 0.90 -43.87
CA ARG A 109 25.96 -0.45 -44.44
C ARG A 109 26.48 -0.46 -45.89
N ASN A 110 26.37 0.65 -46.62
CA ASN A 110 26.93 0.82 -47.97
C ASN A 110 28.37 1.37 -47.97
N GLY A 111 28.97 1.60 -46.79
CA GLY A 111 30.32 2.15 -46.64
C GLY A 111 30.40 3.68 -46.63
N GLN A 112 29.30 4.41 -46.86
CA GLN A 112 29.30 5.87 -46.72
C GLN A 112 29.47 6.28 -45.25
N LEU A 113 30.14 7.42 -45.02
CA LEU A 113 30.29 7.99 -43.69
C LEU A 113 28.92 8.42 -43.13
N MET A 114 28.65 8.13 -41.86
CA MET A 114 27.40 8.47 -41.17
C MET A 114 27.63 9.62 -40.18
N GLU A 115 28.63 9.50 -39.32
CA GLU A 115 29.09 10.57 -38.43
C GLU A 115 30.61 10.48 -38.22
N GLN A 116 31.23 11.62 -37.92
CA GLN A 116 32.60 11.69 -37.44
C GLN A 116 32.78 12.83 -36.44
N GLY A 117 33.74 12.67 -35.54
CA GLY A 117 34.19 13.71 -34.62
C GLY A 117 35.12 13.16 -33.55
N HIS A 118 35.30 13.91 -32.48
CA HIS A 118 36.22 13.56 -31.38
C HIS A 118 35.46 13.31 -30.08
N TYR A 119 35.91 12.33 -29.30
CA TYR A 119 35.50 12.08 -27.92
C TYR A 119 36.65 12.38 -26.96
N ALA A 120 36.34 12.85 -25.76
CA ALA A 120 37.31 12.95 -24.67
C ALA A 120 36.68 12.36 -23.41
N ASN A 121 37.28 11.33 -22.82
CA ASN A 121 36.83 10.72 -21.56
C ASN A 121 35.33 10.31 -21.59
N GLY A 122 34.84 9.85 -22.75
CA GLY A 122 33.44 9.44 -23.00
C GLY A 122 32.48 10.54 -23.47
N ALA A 123 32.92 11.79 -23.65
CA ALA A 123 32.04 12.91 -24.05
C ALA A 123 32.41 13.50 -25.43
N LYS A 124 31.42 13.84 -26.27
CA LYS A 124 31.66 14.51 -27.56
C LYS A 124 32.38 15.86 -27.36
N GLN A 125 33.44 16.09 -28.12
CA GLN A 125 34.31 17.27 -28.02
C GLN A 125 34.68 17.77 -29.43
N GLY A 126 34.89 19.08 -29.58
CA GLY A 126 35.36 19.68 -30.84
C GLY A 126 34.30 19.65 -31.95
N PRO A 127 34.71 19.75 -33.22
CA PRO A 127 33.78 19.70 -34.36
C PRO A 127 33.23 18.29 -34.57
N TRP A 128 31.96 18.22 -34.94
CA TRP A 128 31.24 17.01 -35.31
C TRP A 128 30.53 17.22 -36.65
N SER A 129 30.47 16.18 -37.48
CA SER A 129 29.71 16.20 -38.74
C SER A 129 28.97 14.89 -38.98
N TYR A 130 27.74 14.99 -39.46
CA TYR A 130 26.83 13.90 -39.76
C TYR A 130 26.39 14.01 -41.22
N HIS A 131 26.22 12.89 -41.90
CA HIS A 131 25.97 12.82 -43.34
C HIS A 131 24.81 11.88 -43.66
N TYR A 132 24.16 12.11 -44.79
CA TYR A 132 23.10 11.26 -45.35
C TYR A 132 23.68 9.97 -45.97
N PRO A 133 22.86 8.92 -46.22
CA PRO A 133 23.33 7.65 -46.77
C PRO A 133 23.95 7.69 -48.17
N ASP A 134 23.75 8.79 -48.90
CA ASP A 134 24.36 9.11 -50.19
C ASP A 134 25.76 9.74 -50.05
N GLY A 135 26.05 10.38 -48.91
CA GLY A 135 27.30 11.04 -48.56
C GLY A 135 27.20 12.55 -48.33
N ASP A 136 26.04 13.18 -48.60
CA ASP A 136 25.89 14.64 -48.43
C ASP A 136 25.75 15.04 -46.95
N THR A 137 26.29 16.20 -46.57
CA THR A 137 26.34 16.62 -45.16
C THR A 137 24.96 17.05 -44.64
N LEU A 138 24.43 16.29 -43.68
CA LEU A 138 23.16 16.54 -42.99
C LEU A 138 23.31 17.63 -41.93
N LEU A 139 24.35 17.55 -41.09
CA LEU A 139 24.51 18.38 -39.90
C LEU A 139 25.99 18.56 -39.54
N THR A 140 26.34 19.72 -39.02
CA THR A 140 27.62 20.02 -38.36
C THR A 140 27.38 20.66 -37.01
N GLU A 141 28.18 20.28 -36.01
CA GLU A 141 28.07 20.75 -34.63
C GLU A 141 29.45 21.12 -34.07
N VAL A 142 29.45 21.84 -32.95
CA VAL A 142 30.63 21.96 -32.08
C VAL A 142 30.24 21.57 -30.65
N CYS A 143 31.05 20.72 -30.03
CA CYS A 143 30.78 20.17 -28.70
C CYS A 143 31.88 20.54 -27.69
N ASP A 144 31.49 20.87 -26.46
CA ASP A 144 32.39 20.90 -25.31
C ASP A 144 31.80 20.05 -24.18
N LYS A 145 32.58 19.06 -23.71
CA LYS A 145 32.23 18.15 -22.60
C LYS A 145 30.86 17.46 -22.80
N GLY A 146 30.53 17.12 -24.05
CA GLY A 146 29.26 16.49 -24.43
C GLY A 146 28.09 17.45 -24.66
N THR A 147 28.24 18.75 -24.39
CA THR A 147 27.25 19.77 -24.78
C THR A 147 27.53 20.20 -26.21
N CYS A 148 26.65 19.85 -27.15
CA CYS A 148 26.79 20.17 -28.57
C CYS A 148 25.88 21.33 -29.00
N LEU A 149 26.41 22.21 -29.86
CA LEU A 149 25.67 23.29 -30.52
C LEU A 149 25.61 23.00 -32.02
N SER A 150 24.40 22.97 -32.59
CA SER A 150 24.21 22.77 -34.02
C SER A 150 24.65 24.01 -34.80
N LEU A 151 25.63 23.87 -35.69
CA LEU A 151 26.20 24.99 -36.44
C LEU A 151 25.55 25.14 -37.81
N ASN A 152 25.47 24.08 -38.61
CA ASN A 152 24.89 24.15 -39.96
C ASN A 152 24.22 22.83 -40.29
N ALA A 153 23.12 22.90 -41.04
CA ALA A 153 22.30 21.75 -41.41
C ALA A 153 21.73 21.97 -42.82
N TRP A 154 21.41 20.87 -43.49
CA TRP A 154 20.92 20.84 -44.86
C TRP A 154 19.78 19.83 -44.99
N ASP A 155 18.79 20.13 -45.84
CA ASP A 155 17.80 19.15 -46.30
C ASP A 155 18.40 18.22 -47.38
N PRO A 156 17.79 17.06 -47.69
CA PRO A 156 18.31 16.09 -48.66
C PRO A 156 18.38 16.57 -50.13
N ASP A 157 17.91 17.77 -50.43
CA ASP A 157 18.05 18.44 -51.74
C ASP A 157 19.25 19.42 -51.80
N GLY A 158 20.06 19.45 -50.73
CA GLY A 158 21.19 20.37 -50.57
C GLY A 158 20.80 21.76 -50.04
N THR A 159 19.51 22.03 -49.78
CA THR A 159 19.06 23.31 -49.22
C THR A 159 19.56 23.48 -47.79
N ARG A 160 20.43 24.49 -47.58
CA ARG A 160 20.97 24.81 -46.26
C ARG A 160 19.92 25.47 -45.37
N THR A 161 19.45 24.75 -44.36
CA THR A 161 18.35 25.14 -43.46
C THR A 161 18.83 25.79 -42.15
N LEU A 162 20.08 25.53 -41.75
CA LEU A 162 20.74 26.15 -40.60
C LEU A 162 22.11 26.73 -41.01
N THR A 163 22.44 27.93 -40.54
CA THR A 163 23.73 28.60 -40.79
C THR A 163 24.24 29.28 -39.54
N LYS A 164 25.44 28.88 -39.08
CA LYS A 164 26.10 29.39 -37.85
C LYS A 164 25.20 29.38 -36.59
N GLY A 165 24.31 28.39 -36.48
CA GLY A 165 23.39 28.23 -35.37
C GLY A 165 22.04 28.95 -35.51
N GLU A 166 21.83 29.68 -36.60
CA GLU A 166 20.58 30.38 -36.92
C GLU A 166 19.80 29.65 -38.02
N GLY A 167 18.49 29.47 -37.83
CA GLY A 167 17.60 28.88 -38.84
C GLY A 167 16.67 27.79 -38.29
N TYR A 168 16.59 26.65 -38.98
CA TYR A 168 15.81 25.49 -38.56
C TYR A 168 16.46 24.17 -38.97
N ILE A 169 16.02 23.07 -38.36
CA ILE A 169 16.35 21.70 -38.77
C ILE A 169 15.04 20.94 -38.99
N VAL A 170 15.00 20.10 -40.04
CA VAL A 170 13.89 19.20 -40.37
C VAL A 170 14.31 17.77 -40.03
N ALA A 171 13.62 17.12 -39.08
CA ALA A 171 13.75 15.69 -38.88
C ALA A 171 12.73 14.95 -39.74
N ARG A 172 13.12 13.81 -40.33
CA ARG A 172 12.31 13.05 -41.28
C ARG A 172 12.13 11.60 -40.83
N TYR A 173 10.99 11.01 -41.17
CA TYR A 173 10.75 9.57 -41.03
C TYR A 173 11.57 8.78 -42.06
N PRO A 174 11.79 7.46 -41.88
CA PRO A 174 12.48 6.61 -42.86
C PRO A 174 11.85 6.58 -44.26
N ALA A 175 10.60 7.02 -44.41
CA ALA A 175 9.90 7.18 -45.70
C ALA A 175 10.18 8.53 -46.40
N GLY A 176 10.88 9.47 -45.73
CA GLY A 176 11.18 10.82 -46.23
C GLY A 176 10.25 11.93 -45.70
N ASP A 177 9.07 11.56 -45.20
CA ASP A 177 8.06 12.46 -44.63
C ASP A 177 8.60 13.27 -43.44
N THR A 178 8.11 14.50 -43.26
CA THR A 178 8.51 15.36 -42.14
C THR A 178 7.99 14.81 -40.81
N ALA A 179 8.89 14.58 -39.85
CA ALA A 179 8.57 14.17 -38.48
C ALA A 179 8.62 15.36 -37.50
N GLU A 180 9.57 16.28 -37.67
CA GLU A 180 9.74 17.48 -36.84
C GLU A 180 10.28 18.65 -37.67
N VAL A 181 9.87 19.87 -37.35
CA VAL A 181 10.58 21.10 -37.74
C VAL A 181 10.82 21.91 -36.47
N SER A 182 12.09 22.15 -36.15
CA SER A 182 12.53 22.92 -34.97
C SER A 182 13.37 24.12 -35.40
N ARG A 183 13.07 25.29 -34.84
CA ARG A 183 13.88 26.51 -34.99
C ARG A 183 15.06 26.53 -34.02
N TYR A 184 16.14 27.18 -34.44
CA TYR A 184 17.39 27.30 -33.69
C TYR A 184 17.91 28.73 -33.69
N HIS A 185 18.53 29.11 -32.56
CA HIS A 185 19.27 30.35 -32.36
C HIS A 185 20.53 30.01 -31.55
N LEU A 186 21.69 30.54 -31.93
CA LEU A 186 23.01 30.21 -31.35
C LEU A 186 23.30 28.69 -31.25
N GLY A 187 22.67 27.90 -32.12
CA GLY A 187 22.85 26.44 -32.19
C GLY A 187 22.09 25.61 -31.15
N VAL A 188 21.18 26.22 -30.39
CA VAL A 188 20.21 25.50 -29.54
C VAL A 188 18.77 25.72 -30.03
N LYS A 189 17.86 24.80 -29.72
CA LYS A 189 16.43 24.96 -30.04
C LYS A 189 15.89 26.25 -29.43
N SER A 190 15.31 27.12 -30.26
CA SER A 190 14.83 28.43 -29.86
C SER A 190 13.79 28.95 -30.84
N GLY A 191 12.65 29.43 -30.34
CA GLY A 191 11.45 29.68 -31.12
C GLY A 191 10.59 28.43 -31.35
N HIS A 192 9.66 28.52 -32.29
CA HIS A 192 8.62 27.52 -32.51
C HIS A 192 9.14 26.15 -33.01
N GLN A 193 8.61 25.08 -32.43
CA GLN A 193 8.69 23.70 -32.93
C GLN A 193 7.29 23.21 -33.32
N ARG A 194 7.22 22.44 -34.41
CA ARG A 194 6.11 21.53 -34.71
C ARG A 194 6.61 20.11 -34.93
N SER A 195 5.82 19.12 -34.55
CA SER A 195 6.05 17.70 -34.82
C SER A 195 4.78 17.06 -35.37
N LEU A 196 4.96 16.07 -36.26
CA LEU A 196 3.88 15.45 -37.02
C LEU A 196 3.84 13.92 -36.78
N TRP A 197 2.67 13.33 -36.98
CA TRP A 197 2.52 11.89 -37.18
C TRP A 197 2.90 11.52 -38.63
N PRO A 198 3.17 10.23 -38.93
CA PRO A 198 3.50 9.80 -40.30
C PRO A 198 2.43 10.12 -41.36
N ALA A 199 1.17 10.34 -40.95
CA ALA A 199 0.09 10.79 -41.83
C ALA A 199 0.03 12.32 -42.03
N GLY A 200 1.05 13.06 -41.57
CA GLY A 200 1.20 14.51 -41.78
C GLY A 200 0.39 15.42 -40.85
N ASN A 201 -0.53 14.88 -40.05
CA ASN A 201 -1.25 15.64 -39.03
C ASN A 201 -0.36 15.99 -37.83
N LEU A 202 -0.67 17.11 -37.16
CA LEU A 202 0.04 17.55 -35.95
C LEU A 202 0.03 16.46 -34.87
N LYS A 203 1.18 16.35 -34.20
CA LYS A 203 1.41 15.49 -33.03
C LYS A 203 1.65 16.32 -31.78
N ALA A 204 2.52 17.33 -31.89
CA ALA A 204 2.72 18.33 -30.85
C ALA A 204 3.36 19.60 -31.43
N GLU A 205 3.02 20.76 -30.87
CA GLU A 205 3.66 22.03 -31.21
C GLU A 205 3.80 22.94 -29.97
N GLY A 206 4.73 23.88 -30.02
CA GLY A 206 4.99 24.83 -28.94
C GLY A 206 6.23 25.66 -29.21
N ASN A 207 6.87 26.20 -28.17
CA ASN A 207 8.09 27.01 -28.31
C ASN A 207 9.22 26.53 -27.38
N TRP A 208 10.45 26.81 -27.83
CA TRP A 208 11.67 26.70 -27.06
C TRP A 208 12.29 28.08 -26.83
N LEU A 209 13.08 28.21 -25.78
CA LEU A 209 13.94 29.36 -25.54
C LEU A 209 15.27 28.86 -24.99
N GLY A 210 16.35 29.01 -25.78
CA GLY A 210 17.70 28.63 -25.33
C GLY A 210 17.88 27.16 -24.95
N GLY A 211 17.18 26.24 -25.64
CA GLY A 211 17.26 24.80 -25.39
C GLY A 211 16.29 24.25 -24.33
N VAL A 212 15.44 25.07 -23.71
CA VAL A 212 14.36 24.62 -22.82
C VAL A 212 12.97 24.99 -23.34
N MET A 213 11.94 24.25 -22.94
CA MET A 213 10.54 24.50 -23.33
C MET A 213 10.02 25.78 -22.65
N GLU A 214 9.28 26.61 -23.40
CA GLU A 214 8.74 27.90 -22.96
C GLU A 214 7.38 28.16 -23.63
N GLY A 215 6.47 28.83 -22.90
CA GLY A 215 5.12 29.17 -23.39
C GLY A 215 4.18 27.96 -23.50
N PRO A 216 3.05 28.11 -24.22
CA PRO A 216 2.08 27.05 -24.40
C PRO A 216 2.60 25.96 -25.35
N TRP A 217 2.18 24.73 -25.07
CA TRP A 217 2.44 23.51 -25.83
C TRP A 217 1.14 22.71 -25.98
N GLU A 218 0.83 22.28 -27.19
CA GLU A 218 -0.38 21.51 -27.53
C GLU A 218 0.00 20.13 -28.09
N HIS A 219 -0.83 19.13 -27.83
CA HIS A 219 -0.60 17.73 -28.22
C HIS A 219 -1.87 17.08 -28.78
N TRP A 220 -1.71 16.26 -29.82
CA TRP A 220 -2.80 15.60 -30.54
C TRP A 220 -2.52 14.13 -30.83
N SER A 221 -3.59 13.34 -30.77
CA SER A 221 -3.61 11.94 -31.17
C SER A 221 -3.32 11.78 -32.67
N SER A 222 -2.99 10.56 -33.10
CA SER A 222 -2.86 10.26 -34.53
C SER A 222 -4.16 10.46 -35.33
N ALA A 223 -5.30 10.59 -34.66
CA ALA A 223 -6.59 10.93 -35.26
C ALA A 223 -6.92 12.44 -35.23
N GLY A 224 -6.03 13.29 -34.71
CA GLY A 224 -6.22 14.75 -34.64
C GLY A 224 -7.07 15.24 -33.45
N THR A 225 -7.47 14.36 -32.53
CA THR A 225 -8.09 14.75 -31.25
C THR A 225 -7.05 15.44 -30.38
N ARG A 226 -7.36 16.58 -29.75
CA ARG A 226 -6.49 17.13 -28.69
C ARG A 226 -6.41 16.14 -27.54
N GLU A 227 -5.20 15.88 -27.05
CA GLU A 227 -4.96 15.01 -25.89
C GLU A 227 -4.53 15.82 -24.67
N ARG A 228 -3.71 16.86 -24.87
CA ARG A 228 -3.07 17.60 -23.77
C ARG A 228 -2.65 19.01 -24.21
N SER A 229 -2.77 19.97 -23.29
CA SER A 229 -2.31 21.35 -23.39
C SER A 229 -1.53 21.67 -22.12
N GLU A 230 -0.33 22.22 -22.26
CA GLU A 230 0.62 22.48 -21.18
C GLU A 230 1.18 23.90 -21.32
N THR A 231 1.53 24.54 -20.20
CA THR A 231 2.31 25.79 -20.22
C THR A 231 3.64 25.55 -19.52
N TRP A 232 4.71 25.97 -20.19
CA TRP A 232 6.09 25.79 -19.73
C TRP A 232 6.74 27.15 -19.49
N SER A 233 7.61 27.25 -18.48
CA SER A 233 8.59 28.34 -18.40
C SER A 233 9.89 27.81 -17.82
N LYS A 234 11.01 28.20 -18.45
CA LYS A 234 12.38 27.76 -18.10
C LYS A 234 12.49 26.24 -17.98
N GLY A 235 11.85 25.50 -18.90
CA GLY A 235 11.87 24.04 -18.92
C GLY A 235 11.12 23.34 -17.77
N ASN A 236 10.25 24.07 -17.05
CA ASN A 236 9.37 23.51 -16.02
C ASN A 236 7.91 23.83 -16.36
N LEU A 237 6.96 22.95 -15.98
CA LEU A 237 5.53 23.26 -16.09
C LEU A 237 5.20 24.47 -15.22
N HIS A 238 4.71 25.54 -15.82
CA HIS A 238 4.41 26.80 -15.14
C HIS A 238 3.30 27.54 -15.91
N GLY A 239 2.08 27.54 -15.37
CA GLY A 239 0.89 28.04 -16.05
C GLY A 239 -0.25 27.00 -16.12
N PRO A 240 -1.31 27.27 -16.92
CA PRO A 240 -2.43 26.35 -17.08
C PRO A 240 -2.03 25.03 -17.76
N PHE A 241 -2.75 23.97 -17.40
CA PHE A 241 -2.61 22.62 -17.92
C PHE A 241 -3.99 21.98 -18.08
N THR A 242 -4.19 21.24 -19.17
CA THR A 242 -5.43 20.50 -19.44
C THR A 242 -5.13 19.18 -20.17
N THR A 243 -5.88 18.13 -19.86
CA THR A 243 -5.96 16.89 -20.66
C THR A 243 -7.40 16.63 -21.10
N TRP A 244 -7.52 15.88 -22.19
CA TRP A 244 -8.80 15.40 -22.73
C TRP A 244 -8.80 13.88 -22.85
N TYR A 245 -9.99 13.29 -22.84
CA TYR A 245 -10.22 11.90 -23.21
C TYR A 245 -10.26 11.75 -24.74
N GLY A 246 -10.10 10.52 -25.25
CA GLY A 246 -10.16 10.22 -26.69
C GLY A 246 -11.51 10.56 -27.36
N ASN A 247 -12.58 10.81 -26.59
CA ASN A 247 -13.87 11.32 -27.08
C ASN A 247 -13.93 12.86 -27.19
N GLY A 248 -12.82 13.57 -26.92
CA GLY A 248 -12.71 15.03 -26.95
C GLY A 248 -13.27 15.76 -25.71
N GLN A 249 -13.81 15.05 -24.72
CA GLN A 249 -14.23 15.67 -23.45
C GLN A 249 -13.02 15.95 -22.55
N MET A 250 -13.09 17.04 -21.77
CA MET A 250 -12.06 17.37 -20.78
C MET A 250 -11.95 16.25 -19.73
N ASN A 251 -10.73 15.95 -19.30
CA ASN A 251 -10.39 14.91 -18.32
C ASN A 251 -9.89 15.55 -17.03
N ILE A 252 -8.84 16.37 -17.13
CA ILE A 252 -8.26 17.13 -16.02
C ILE A 252 -7.99 18.55 -16.51
N SER A 253 -8.20 19.55 -15.66
CA SER A 253 -7.64 20.90 -15.83
C SER A 253 -7.14 21.48 -14.52
N GLY A 254 -6.13 22.34 -14.59
CA GLY A 254 -5.52 22.96 -13.42
C GLY A 254 -4.33 23.85 -13.76
N TYR A 255 -3.46 24.08 -12.79
CA TYR A 255 -2.31 24.98 -12.91
C TYR A 255 -1.05 24.36 -12.29
N TYR A 256 0.11 24.57 -12.91
CA TYR A 256 1.41 24.22 -12.34
C TYR A 256 2.19 25.47 -11.91
N GLY A 257 2.80 25.40 -10.73
CA GLY A 257 3.78 26.36 -10.24
C GLY A 257 5.16 25.72 -10.22
N SER A 258 5.96 25.96 -11.27
CA SER A 258 7.36 25.50 -11.38
C SER A 258 7.54 23.98 -11.17
N GLY A 259 6.78 23.20 -11.92
CA GLY A 259 6.81 21.73 -11.94
C GLY A 259 5.82 21.06 -10.99
N LEU A 260 5.35 21.76 -9.96
CA LEU A 260 4.46 21.23 -8.92
C LEU A 260 3.02 21.72 -9.14
N LYS A 261 2.00 20.94 -8.76
CA LYS A 261 0.62 21.39 -8.83
C LYS A 261 0.36 22.55 -7.88
N ASP A 262 -0.35 23.54 -8.38
CA ASP A 262 -0.73 24.76 -7.65
C ASP A 262 -2.18 25.14 -7.99
N SER A 263 -2.80 25.96 -7.14
CA SER A 263 -4.12 26.58 -7.36
C SER A 263 -5.23 25.55 -7.62
N THR A 264 -6.36 25.95 -8.20
CA THR A 264 -7.53 25.07 -8.40
C THR A 264 -7.27 24.01 -9.46
N TRP A 265 -7.51 22.74 -9.12
CA TRP A 265 -7.56 21.62 -10.05
C TRP A 265 -8.97 21.03 -10.12
N THR A 266 -9.39 20.59 -11.31
CA THR A 266 -10.70 19.97 -11.56
C THR A 266 -10.54 18.69 -12.39
N TRP A 267 -11.25 17.65 -11.99
CA TRP A 267 -11.35 16.37 -12.68
C TRP A 267 -12.77 16.15 -13.20
N TYR A 268 -12.86 15.44 -14.32
CA TYR A 268 -14.10 15.18 -15.04
C TYR A 268 -14.20 13.71 -15.42
N THR A 269 -15.43 13.20 -15.49
CA THR A 269 -15.72 11.85 -16.01
C THR A 269 -15.61 11.80 -17.53
N THR A 270 -15.56 10.58 -18.10
CA THR A 270 -15.71 10.33 -19.54
C THR A 270 -17.11 10.65 -20.10
N THR A 271 -17.96 11.32 -19.32
CA THR A 271 -19.24 11.90 -19.75
C THR A 271 -19.28 13.43 -19.60
N GLY A 272 -18.24 14.06 -19.04
CA GLY A 272 -18.13 15.51 -18.82
C GLY A 272 -18.74 16.01 -17.51
N ALA A 273 -19.25 15.12 -16.65
CA ALA A 273 -19.60 15.48 -15.28
C ALA A 273 -18.32 15.76 -14.47
N ARG A 274 -18.40 16.61 -13.43
CA ARG A 274 -17.28 16.76 -12.48
C ARG A 274 -17.16 15.51 -11.61
N ASP A 275 -15.93 15.13 -11.32
CA ASP A 275 -15.59 14.03 -10.41
C ASP A 275 -15.07 14.59 -9.08
N MET A 276 -14.03 15.43 -9.13
CA MET A 276 -13.50 16.14 -7.96
C MET A 276 -12.91 17.51 -8.31
N LEU A 277 -12.84 18.40 -7.32
CA LEU A 277 -12.30 19.75 -7.43
C LEU A 277 -11.71 20.17 -6.08
N GLY A 278 -10.55 20.83 -6.12
CA GLY A 278 -9.95 21.44 -4.94
C GLY A 278 -8.60 22.08 -5.29
N ASN A 279 -7.97 22.71 -4.30
CA ASN A 279 -6.73 23.43 -4.52
C ASN A 279 -5.50 22.60 -4.19
N PHE A 280 -4.38 22.94 -4.83
CA PHE A 280 -3.05 22.47 -4.48
C PHE A 280 -2.15 23.64 -4.09
N VAL A 281 -1.20 23.37 -3.20
CA VAL A 281 -0.04 24.23 -2.94
C VAL A 281 1.18 23.31 -2.93
N GLN A 282 2.05 23.45 -3.93
CA GLN A 282 3.26 22.63 -4.09
C GLN A 282 2.99 21.11 -3.98
N ASP A 283 2.14 20.59 -4.87
CA ASP A 283 1.66 19.19 -4.92
C ASP A 283 0.87 18.67 -3.71
N ARG A 284 0.64 19.49 -2.67
CA ARG A 284 -0.18 19.12 -1.51
C ARG A 284 -1.60 19.66 -1.66
N GLN A 285 -2.60 18.82 -1.38
CA GLN A 285 -4.00 19.26 -1.31
C GLN A 285 -4.17 20.31 -0.21
N ASP A 286 -4.83 21.42 -0.53
CA ASP A 286 -5.09 22.50 0.42
C ASP A 286 -6.46 23.15 0.16
N GLY A 287 -6.95 23.93 1.13
CA GLY A 287 -8.25 24.61 1.05
C GLY A 287 -9.45 23.67 0.92
N LEU A 288 -10.53 24.20 0.32
CA LEU A 288 -11.81 23.49 0.18
C LEU A 288 -11.80 22.49 -0.98
N TRP A 289 -12.11 21.24 -0.66
CA TRP A 289 -12.27 20.16 -1.63
C TRP A 289 -13.72 19.71 -1.75
N LYS A 290 -14.09 19.28 -2.96
CA LYS A 290 -15.41 18.79 -3.35
C LYS A 290 -15.27 17.55 -4.22
N TYR A 291 -16.12 16.57 -3.96
CA TYR A 291 -16.22 15.31 -4.67
C TYR A 291 -17.67 15.11 -5.07
N TRP A 292 -17.90 14.51 -6.23
CA TRP A 292 -19.22 14.26 -6.78
C TRP A 292 -19.50 12.78 -6.95
N TYR A 293 -20.77 12.45 -7.17
CA TYR A 293 -21.22 11.18 -7.72
C TYR A 293 -21.40 11.32 -9.24
N PRO A 294 -21.41 10.21 -10.02
CA PRO A 294 -21.66 10.25 -11.46
C PRO A 294 -23.00 10.88 -11.89
N ASN A 295 -23.95 11.07 -10.97
CA ASN A 295 -25.21 11.77 -11.19
C ASN A 295 -25.12 13.31 -11.03
N GLY A 296 -23.94 13.85 -10.72
CA GLY A 296 -23.71 15.29 -10.55
C GLY A 296 -24.05 15.87 -9.17
N GLN A 297 -24.51 15.05 -8.21
CA GLN A 297 -24.63 15.46 -6.81
C GLN A 297 -23.28 15.38 -6.08
N LEU A 298 -23.09 16.15 -5.00
CA LEU A 298 -21.90 16.01 -4.15
C LEU A 298 -21.91 14.65 -3.44
N SER A 299 -20.75 14.02 -3.33
CA SER A 299 -20.50 12.82 -2.52
C SER A 299 -19.76 13.17 -1.22
N ALA A 300 -18.85 14.16 -1.27
CA ALA A 300 -18.18 14.72 -0.09
C ALA A 300 -17.71 16.16 -0.31
N THR A 301 -17.55 16.91 0.78
CA THR A 301 -16.81 18.17 0.81
C THR A 301 -16.18 18.40 2.19
N GLY A 302 -15.04 19.08 2.24
CA GLY A 302 -14.34 19.42 3.47
C GLY A 302 -13.00 20.09 3.16
N LEU A 303 -12.23 20.44 4.19
CA LEU A 303 -10.94 21.11 4.02
C LEU A 303 -9.78 20.10 3.99
N TYR A 304 -8.76 20.41 3.20
CA TYR A 304 -7.42 19.90 3.40
C TYR A 304 -6.50 21.02 3.90
N GLN A 305 -5.50 20.66 4.68
CA GLN A 305 -4.35 21.50 4.99
C GLN A 305 -3.08 20.70 4.73
N ALA A 306 -2.20 21.20 3.85
CA ALA A 306 -0.91 20.59 3.51
C ALA A 306 -0.96 19.07 3.20
N GLY A 307 -2.03 18.59 2.56
CA GLY A 307 -2.23 17.20 2.17
C GLY A 307 -2.95 16.31 3.19
N LYS A 308 -3.40 16.85 4.33
CA LYS A 308 -4.20 16.13 5.34
C LYS A 308 -5.62 16.67 5.41
N GLN A 309 -6.61 15.81 5.72
CA GLN A 309 -7.96 16.28 6.03
C GLN A 309 -7.96 17.10 7.33
N GLU A 310 -8.58 18.27 7.32
CA GLU A 310 -8.62 19.21 8.44
C GLU A 310 -10.03 19.84 8.54
N GLY A 311 -10.40 20.34 9.73
CA GLY A 311 -11.68 21.03 9.92
C GLY A 311 -12.90 20.15 9.63
N GLU A 312 -14.03 20.79 9.30
CA GLU A 312 -15.28 20.08 9.05
C GLU A 312 -15.29 19.34 7.70
N TRP A 313 -15.82 18.12 7.72
CA TRP A 313 -16.14 17.31 6.55
C TRP A 313 -17.60 16.86 6.56
N VAL A 314 -18.23 16.95 5.40
CA VAL A 314 -19.60 16.51 5.12
C VAL A 314 -19.58 15.48 3.99
N TYR A 315 -20.23 14.34 4.21
CA TYR A 315 -20.41 13.28 3.22
C TYR A 315 -21.90 13.08 2.99
N PHE A 316 -22.28 12.83 1.75
CA PHE A 316 -23.67 12.70 1.31
C PHE A 316 -23.95 11.30 0.77
N TYR A 317 -25.23 10.94 0.72
CA TYR A 317 -25.74 9.83 -0.07
C TYR A 317 -25.91 10.24 -1.54
N ALA A 318 -26.04 9.27 -2.44
CA ALA A 318 -26.27 9.51 -3.87
C ALA A 318 -27.66 10.07 -4.23
N GLY A 319 -28.49 10.38 -3.21
CA GLY A 319 -29.70 11.21 -3.33
C GLY A 319 -29.53 12.66 -2.84
N GLY A 320 -28.38 13.00 -2.24
CA GLY A 320 -28.03 14.35 -1.76
C GLY A 320 -28.27 14.59 -0.26
N GLN A 321 -28.85 13.63 0.46
CA GLN A 321 -29.02 13.67 1.91
C GLN A 321 -27.67 13.52 2.62
N ASN A 322 -27.51 14.07 3.83
CA ASN A 322 -26.32 13.84 4.64
C ASN A 322 -26.18 12.35 4.98
N TRP A 323 -25.02 11.76 4.73
CA TRP A 323 -24.65 10.43 5.21
C TRP A 323 -23.94 10.51 6.55
N LYS A 324 -22.87 11.33 6.63
CA LYS A 324 -22.08 11.53 7.86
C LYS A 324 -21.35 12.87 7.83
N ARG A 325 -21.12 13.44 9.01
CA ARG A 325 -20.48 14.74 9.21
C ARG A 325 -19.69 14.73 10.51
N GLY A 326 -18.55 15.41 10.51
CA GLY A 326 -17.71 15.60 11.70
C GLY A 326 -16.42 16.30 11.32
N ALA A 327 -15.53 16.52 12.29
CA ALA A 327 -14.24 17.15 12.01
C ALA A 327 -13.11 16.13 11.81
N PHE A 328 -12.12 16.52 11.04
CA PHE A 328 -10.78 15.94 11.06
C PHE A 328 -9.80 16.94 11.70
N LYS A 329 -8.72 16.40 12.25
CA LYS A 329 -7.54 17.15 12.65
C LYS A 329 -6.31 16.32 12.30
N ASP A 330 -5.35 16.89 11.58
CA ASP A 330 -4.15 16.17 11.12
C ASP A 330 -4.47 14.87 10.34
N GLY A 331 -5.61 14.81 9.64
CA GLY A 331 -6.08 13.61 8.93
C GLY A 331 -6.75 12.55 9.80
N ALA A 332 -6.82 12.73 11.13
CA ALA A 332 -7.52 11.84 12.05
C ALA A 332 -8.89 12.41 12.44
N LYS A 333 -9.91 11.56 12.67
CA LYS A 333 -11.21 12.02 13.16
C LYS A 333 -11.06 12.76 14.50
N HIS A 334 -11.76 13.87 14.64
CA HIS A 334 -11.75 14.70 15.83
C HIS A 334 -13.15 15.32 16.12
N GLY A 335 -13.44 15.62 17.38
CA GLY A 335 -14.68 16.26 17.79
C GLY A 335 -15.93 15.37 17.57
N LEU A 336 -17.10 15.99 17.52
CA LEU A 336 -18.37 15.28 17.29
C LEU A 336 -18.44 14.75 15.85
N TRP A 337 -18.84 13.49 15.72
CA TRP A 337 -19.26 12.88 14.48
C TRP A 337 -20.71 12.40 14.58
N THR A 338 -21.52 12.72 13.58
CA THR A 338 -22.90 12.24 13.41
C THR A 338 -23.01 11.49 12.09
N THR A 339 -23.75 10.38 12.07
CA THR A 339 -24.14 9.61 10.88
C THR A 339 -25.66 9.55 10.84
N TRP A 340 -26.24 9.57 9.64
CA TRP A 340 -27.68 9.51 9.39
C TRP A 340 -28.04 8.31 8.52
N PHE A 341 -29.31 7.90 8.56
CA PHE A 341 -29.95 7.05 7.55
C PHE A 341 -30.27 7.88 6.29
N GLU A 342 -30.57 7.22 5.16
CA GLU A 342 -31.02 7.89 3.93
C GLU A 342 -32.32 8.69 4.12
N SER A 343 -33.15 8.28 5.08
CA SER A 343 -34.34 9.01 5.54
C SER A 343 -34.03 10.32 6.30
N GLY A 344 -32.77 10.66 6.52
CA GLY A 344 -32.34 11.88 7.21
C GLY A 344 -32.44 11.85 8.74
N GLN A 345 -32.87 10.73 9.32
CA GLN A 345 -32.83 10.50 10.77
C GLN A 345 -31.42 10.14 11.24
N LYS A 346 -31.04 10.48 12.48
CA LYS A 346 -29.72 10.08 13.02
C LYS A 346 -29.66 8.56 13.14
N LEU A 347 -28.52 7.98 12.77
CA LEU A 347 -28.17 6.57 12.95
C LEU A 347 -27.28 6.41 14.18
N GLN A 348 -26.25 7.26 14.31
CA GLN A 348 -25.38 7.32 15.49
C GLN A 348 -24.69 8.68 15.62
N GLU A 349 -24.30 9.04 16.83
CA GLU A 349 -23.31 10.10 17.06
C GLU A 349 -22.51 9.92 18.35
N GLY A 350 -21.31 10.48 18.32
CA GLY A 350 -20.41 10.55 19.47
C GLY A 350 -19.10 11.23 19.10
N THR A 351 -18.23 11.40 20.10
CA THR A 351 -16.97 12.13 19.92
C THR A 351 -15.79 11.23 19.52
N TYR A 352 -14.86 11.82 18.78
CA TYR A 352 -13.58 11.23 18.39
C TYR A 352 -12.39 12.04 18.94
N ALA A 353 -11.38 11.34 19.43
CA ALA A 353 -10.08 11.88 19.80
C ALA A 353 -8.98 11.10 19.07
N ASN A 354 -8.14 11.81 18.30
CA ASN A 354 -7.01 11.24 17.55
C ASN A 354 -7.39 10.00 16.72
N GLY A 355 -8.55 10.04 16.06
CA GLY A 355 -9.06 8.95 15.22
C GLY A 355 -9.83 7.84 15.94
N LYS A 356 -9.90 7.84 17.28
CA LYS A 356 -10.60 6.83 18.10
C LYS A 356 -11.85 7.37 18.77
N GLU A 357 -12.82 6.50 19.03
CA GLU A 357 -14.04 6.79 19.79
C GLU A 357 -13.70 7.16 21.23
N GLU A 358 -14.24 8.28 21.72
CA GLU A 358 -13.94 8.86 23.04
C GLU A 358 -15.20 9.56 23.57
N GLY A 359 -15.46 9.48 24.88
CA GLY A 359 -16.63 10.11 25.51
C GLY A 359 -17.96 9.41 25.19
N SER A 360 -19.06 10.16 25.26
CA SER A 360 -20.42 9.61 25.12
C SER A 360 -20.79 9.31 23.67
N TRP A 361 -21.46 8.17 23.47
CA TRP A 361 -21.95 7.68 22.18
C TRP A 361 -23.41 7.23 22.28
N ASN A 362 -24.18 7.49 21.22
CA ASN A 362 -25.60 7.16 21.10
C ASN A 362 -25.88 6.64 19.69
N SER A 363 -26.77 5.65 19.56
CA SER A 363 -27.33 5.19 18.29
C SER A 363 -28.85 5.14 18.35
N TRP A 364 -29.49 5.15 17.17
CA TRP A 364 -30.94 5.14 17.02
C TRP A 364 -31.37 4.19 15.90
N TYR A 365 -32.57 3.65 16.05
CA TYR A 365 -33.29 2.98 14.98
C TYR A 365 -33.86 4.01 13.97
N GLU A 366 -34.20 3.57 12.76
CA GLU A 366 -34.82 4.41 11.72
C GLU A 366 -36.26 4.88 12.05
N ASN A 367 -36.80 4.50 13.21
CA ASN A 367 -38.02 5.09 13.77
C ASN A 367 -37.74 6.21 14.82
N GLY A 368 -36.48 6.66 14.92
CA GLY A 368 -36.02 7.74 15.79
C GLY A 368 -35.83 7.36 17.26
N ARG A 369 -36.10 6.10 17.63
CA ARG A 369 -35.96 5.62 19.01
C ARG A 369 -34.52 5.22 19.31
N PRO A 370 -34.01 5.47 20.54
CA PRO A 370 -32.67 5.01 20.92
C PRO A 370 -32.49 3.51 20.70
N GLN A 371 -31.32 3.10 20.21
CA GLN A 371 -30.95 1.70 20.02
C GLN A 371 -29.92 1.27 21.08
N ASP A 372 -28.79 1.97 21.17
CA ASP A 372 -27.75 1.77 22.17
C ASP A 372 -27.20 3.13 22.63
N LYS A 373 -26.70 3.21 23.88
CA LYS A 373 -26.05 4.38 24.45
C LYS A 373 -24.98 3.94 25.45
N GLY A 374 -23.84 4.62 25.45
CA GLY A 374 -22.82 4.42 26.47
C GLY A 374 -21.63 5.36 26.30
N THR A 375 -20.47 4.88 26.68
CA THR A 375 -19.20 5.63 26.61
C THR A 375 -18.08 4.77 26.03
N TYR A 376 -17.19 5.43 25.29
CA TYR A 376 -15.91 4.89 24.84
C TYR A 376 -14.76 5.66 25.50
N ALA A 377 -13.66 4.97 25.74
CA ALA A 377 -12.36 5.56 26.01
C ALA A 377 -11.35 4.92 25.06
N GLN A 378 -10.61 5.73 24.29
CA GLN A 378 -9.57 5.26 23.37
C GLN A 378 -10.00 4.12 22.41
N GLY A 379 -11.23 4.18 21.88
CA GLY A 379 -11.78 3.17 20.97
C GLY A 379 -12.26 1.89 21.65
N GLN A 380 -12.43 1.90 22.98
CA GLN A 380 -12.89 0.76 23.77
C GLN A 380 -14.13 1.12 24.59
N MET A 381 -15.12 0.25 24.63
CA MET A 381 -16.30 0.38 25.48
C MET A 381 -15.85 0.38 26.95
N ASP A 382 -16.13 1.48 27.64
CA ASP A 382 -15.77 1.68 29.04
C ASP A 382 -16.88 2.44 29.77
N GLY A 383 -17.20 2.06 31.00
CA GLY A 383 -18.35 2.56 31.74
C GLY A 383 -19.67 1.87 31.38
N MET A 384 -20.79 2.54 31.66
CA MET A 384 -22.12 1.93 31.57
C MET A 384 -22.74 2.11 30.18
N TRP A 385 -23.15 0.99 29.61
CA TRP A 385 -23.91 0.88 28.37
C TRP A 385 -25.36 0.44 28.63
N GLN A 386 -26.26 0.95 27.81
CA GLN A 386 -27.69 0.64 27.80
C GLN A 386 -28.11 0.39 26.35
N GLY A 387 -28.96 -0.60 26.14
CA GLY A 387 -29.56 -0.84 24.83
C GLY A 387 -31.05 -1.13 24.96
N TRP A 388 -31.78 -0.80 23.90
CA TRP A 388 -33.23 -0.92 23.78
C TRP A 388 -33.61 -1.81 22.59
N LEU A 389 -34.90 -2.07 22.45
CA LEU A 389 -35.55 -2.70 21.31
C LEU A 389 -36.20 -1.65 20.39
N PRO A 390 -36.59 -1.98 19.15
CA PRO A 390 -37.22 -1.02 18.22
C PRO A 390 -38.52 -0.40 18.74
N ASP A 391 -39.19 -1.06 19.68
CA ASP A 391 -40.39 -0.55 20.35
C ASP A 391 -40.08 0.38 21.55
N GLY A 392 -38.80 0.58 21.89
CA GLY A 392 -38.34 1.41 22.99
C GLY A 392 -38.28 0.69 24.35
N MET A 393 -38.62 -0.60 24.45
CA MET A 393 -38.40 -1.36 25.67
C MET A 393 -36.89 -1.56 25.93
N ALA A 394 -36.50 -1.68 27.19
CA ALA A 394 -35.10 -2.00 27.54
C ALA A 394 -34.73 -3.39 27.01
N ARG A 395 -33.50 -3.55 26.52
CA ARG A 395 -32.92 -4.82 26.03
C ARG A 395 -31.83 -5.31 26.98
N TYR A 396 -30.87 -4.43 27.32
CA TYR A 396 -29.81 -4.71 28.29
C TYR A 396 -29.27 -3.45 28.95
N GLN A 397 -28.61 -3.64 30.08
CA GLN A 397 -27.78 -2.66 30.78
C GLN A 397 -26.50 -3.38 31.22
N ALA A 398 -25.34 -2.85 30.87
CA ALA A 398 -24.07 -3.54 31.00
C ALA A 398 -22.96 -2.56 31.37
N THR A 399 -22.15 -2.92 32.36
CA THR A 399 -20.91 -2.19 32.65
C THR A 399 -19.75 -2.85 31.92
N TRP A 400 -18.98 -2.05 31.19
CA TRP A 400 -17.82 -2.47 30.41
C TRP A 400 -16.56 -1.78 30.94
N LYS A 401 -15.42 -2.43 30.73
CA LYS A 401 -14.10 -1.87 30.95
C LYS A 401 -13.16 -2.41 29.86
N MET A 402 -12.55 -1.54 29.07
CA MET A 402 -11.65 -1.94 27.97
C MET A 402 -12.25 -3.04 27.05
N ASN A 403 -13.49 -2.87 26.57
CA ASN A 403 -14.26 -3.86 25.78
C ASN A 403 -14.66 -5.17 26.51
N VAL A 404 -14.41 -5.31 27.82
CA VAL A 404 -14.77 -6.51 28.60
C VAL A 404 -15.89 -6.19 29.60
N LYS A 405 -16.91 -7.05 29.71
CA LYS A 405 -17.98 -6.89 30.72
C LYS A 405 -17.38 -6.95 32.14
N ASN A 406 -17.57 -5.90 32.93
CA ASN A 406 -16.98 -5.77 34.26
C ASN A 406 -17.85 -4.81 35.11
N GLY A 407 -18.48 -5.31 36.17
CA GLY A 407 -19.50 -4.59 36.95
C GLY A 407 -20.93 -5.11 36.72
N PRO A 408 -21.97 -4.32 37.07
CA PRO A 408 -23.37 -4.71 36.97
C PRO A 408 -23.86 -5.07 35.55
N TRP A 409 -24.80 -6.01 35.48
CA TRP A 409 -25.51 -6.45 34.28
C TRP A 409 -27.00 -6.68 34.55
N LYS A 410 -27.84 -6.31 33.58
CA LYS A 410 -29.26 -6.69 33.47
C LYS A 410 -29.63 -6.95 32.01
N SER A 411 -30.55 -7.87 31.76
CA SER A 411 -31.27 -7.98 30.48
C SER A 411 -32.77 -8.16 30.68
N TRP A 412 -33.53 -7.89 29.62
CA TRP A 412 -34.99 -7.95 29.62
C TRP A 412 -35.49 -8.75 28.41
N TYR A 413 -36.65 -9.39 28.59
CA TYR A 413 -37.43 -10.00 27.51
C TYR A 413 -38.09 -8.94 26.62
N GLU A 414 -38.51 -9.34 25.42
CA GLU A 414 -39.20 -8.50 24.43
C GLU A 414 -40.52 -7.88 24.94
N ASN A 415 -41.08 -8.40 26.04
CA ASN A 415 -42.26 -7.85 26.70
C ASN A 415 -41.93 -6.92 27.90
N GLY A 416 -40.67 -6.49 28.02
CA GLY A 416 -40.19 -5.57 29.04
C GLY A 416 -40.05 -6.17 30.45
N LYS A 417 -40.24 -7.48 30.64
CA LYS A 417 -39.95 -8.16 31.92
C LYS A 417 -38.45 -8.38 32.06
N LEU A 418 -37.93 -8.17 33.27
CA LEU A 418 -36.55 -8.51 33.61
C LEU A 418 -36.32 -10.00 33.36
N GLN A 419 -35.20 -10.34 32.72
CA GLN A 419 -34.80 -11.71 32.38
C GLN A 419 -33.74 -12.22 33.35
N GLU A 420 -32.68 -11.45 33.52
CA GLU A 420 -31.60 -11.75 34.46
C GLU A 420 -30.97 -10.45 35.00
N GLU A 421 -30.48 -10.51 36.23
CA GLU A 421 -29.57 -9.49 36.77
C GLU A 421 -28.46 -10.10 37.64
N GLY A 422 -27.31 -9.44 37.65
CA GLY A 422 -26.14 -9.87 38.39
C GLY A 422 -24.93 -8.99 38.08
N SER A 423 -23.74 -9.57 38.11
CA SER A 423 -22.49 -8.87 37.78
C SER A 423 -21.53 -9.76 36.97
N PHE A 424 -20.71 -9.11 36.14
CA PHE A 424 -19.54 -9.72 35.52
C PHE A 424 -18.25 -9.23 36.20
N ALA A 425 -17.25 -10.09 36.25
CA ALA A 425 -15.86 -9.72 36.49
C ALA A 425 -15.02 -10.32 35.36
N ASP A 426 -14.25 -9.48 34.68
CA ASP A 426 -13.35 -9.85 33.57
C ASP A 426 -14.02 -10.75 32.50
N GLY A 427 -15.26 -10.41 32.13
CA GLY A 427 -16.05 -11.11 31.11
C GLY A 427 -16.81 -12.34 31.61
N LEU A 428 -16.60 -12.75 32.87
CA LEU A 428 -17.20 -13.95 33.47
C LEU A 428 -18.29 -13.60 34.48
N ARG A 429 -19.38 -14.39 34.55
CA ARG A 429 -20.42 -14.22 35.60
C ARG A 429 -19.79 -14.29 37.00
N SER A 430 -20.16 -13.38 37.88
CA SER A 430 -19.61 -13.21 39.22
C SER A 430 -20.65 -12.71 40.22
N GLY A 431 -20.51 -13.05 41.51
CA GLY A 431 -21.40 -12.59 42.57
C GLY A 431 -22.79 -13.26 42.54
N ARG A 432 -23.79 -12.60 43.13
CA ARG A 432 -25.18 -13.08 43.11
C ARG A 432 -25.80 -12.85 41.73
N TRP A 433 -26.56 -13.83 41.26
CA TRP A 433 -27.35 -13.77 40.04
C TRP A 433 -28.80 -14.15 40.34
N LEU A 434 -29.72 -13.46 39.66
CA LEU A 434 -31.16 -13.69 39.68
C LEU A 434 -31.65 -13.91 38.25
N GLU A 435 -32.45 -14.95 38.04
CA GLU A 435 -32.94 -15.40 36.73
C GLU A 435 -34.47 -15.55 36.79
N TYR A 436 -35.16 -14.95 35.83
CA TYR A 436 -36.61 -14.79 35.79
C TYR A 436 -37.19 -15.35 34.48
N ASN A 437 -38.48 -15.68 34.48
CA ASN A 437 -39.21 -16.06 33.26
C ASN A 437 -39.88 -14.86 32.56
N ASP A 438 -40.47 -15.13 31.40
CA ASP A 438 -41.23 -14.20 30.55
C ASP A 438 -42.37 -13.45 31.27
N ARG A 439 -42.82 -13.92 32.44
CA ARG A 439 -43.86 -13.27 33.24
C ARG A 439 -43.28 -12.32 34.29
N GLY A 440 -41.96 -12.30 34.46
CA GLY A 440 -41.25 -11.63 35.55
C GLY A 440 -41.27 -12.40 36.86
N THR A 441 -41.58 -13.69 36.85
CA THR A 441 -41.48 -14.55 38.04
C THR A 441 -40.06 -15.07 38.18
N LEU A 442 -39.47 -14.97 39.38
CA LEU A 442 -38.15 -15.54 39.66
C LEU A 442 -38.20 -17.06 39.45
N THR A 443 -37.23 -17.60 38.72
CA THR A 443 -37.07 -19.03 38.42
C THR A 443 -35.73 -19.60 38.90
N GLY A 444 -34.72 -18.76 39.12
CA GLY A 444 -33.42 -19.16 39.64
C GLY A 444 -32.73 -18.05 40.42
N GLU A 445 -32.01 -18.42 41.46
CA GLU A 445 -31.02 -17.54 42.11
C GLU A 445 -29.84 -18.35 42.66
N GLY A 446 -28.67 -17.72 42.74
CA GLY A 446 -27.49 -18.30 43.35
C GLY A 446 -26.25 -17.45 43.16
N MET A 447 -25.08 -18.04 43.37
CA MET A 447 -23.79 -17.37 43.19
C MET A 447 -23.03 -17.93 41.98
N TYR A 448 -22.27 -17.07 41.32
CA TYR A 448 -21.23 -17.43 40.36
C TYR A 448 -19.84 -17.04 40.88
N ALA A 449 -18.86 -17.89 40.60
CA ALA A 449 -17.43 -17.57 40.72
C ALA A 449 -16.72 -17.94 39.41
N LYS A 450 -15.96 -17.01 38.83
CA LYS A 450 -15.22 -17.18 37.57
C LYS A 450 -16.08 -17.79 36.45
N GLY A 451 -17.32 -17.34 36.31
CA GLY A 451 -18.25 -17.80 35.27
C GLY A 451 -18.98 -19.11 35.58
N THR A 452 -18.66 -19.79 36.69
CA THR A 452 -19.26 -21.09 37.06
C THR A 452 -20.19 -20.98 38.28
N PRO A 453 -21.34 -21.69 38.32
CA PRO A 453 -22.19 -21.77 39.50
C PRO A 453 -21.43 -22.26 40.74
N THR A 454 -21.68 -21.64 41.89
CA THR A 454 -21.06 -22.01 43.17
C THR A 454 -22.00 -21.76 44.35
N GLY A 455 -21.73 -22.42 45.48
CA GLY A 455 -22.55 -22.31 46.68
C GLY A 455 -23.93 -22.93 46.49
N ARG A 456 -24.92 -22.44 47.25
CA ARG A 456 -26.31 -22.88 47.10
C ARG A 456 -27.00 -22.10 45.98
N TRP A 457 -27.65 -22.84 45.10
CA TRP A 457 -28.62 -22.33 44.14
C TRP A 457 -30.03 -22.74 44.53
N THR A 458 -31.00 -21.86 44.28
CA THR A 458 -32.42 -22.09 44.50
C THR A 458 -33.15 -21.90 43.17
N TYR A 459 -33.99 -22.87 42.82
CA TYR A 459 -34.81 -22.90 41.61
C TYR A 459 -36.28 -22.90 41.99
N TYR A 460 -37.09 -22.21 41.19
CA TYR A 460 -38.52 -22.00 41.40
C TYR A 460 -39.29 -22.39 40.14
N ASP A 461 -40.49 -22.93 40.32
CA ASP A 461 -41.36 -23.34 39.22
C ASP A 461 -41.95 -22.14 38.46
N LYS A 462 -42.74 -22.40 37.40
CA LYS A 462 -43.33 -21.34 36.58
C LYS A 462 -44.35 -20.44 37.32
N ALA A 463 -44.72 -20.77 38.55
CA ALA A 463 -45.56 -19.96 39.44
C ALA A 463 -44.76 -19.31 40.58
N GLY A 464 -43.44 -19.50 40.66
CA GLY A 464 -42.57 -18.95 41.70
C GLY A 464 -42.55 -19.79 42.98
N VAL A 465 -43.09 -21.01 42.97
CA VAL A 465 -42.97 -21.92 44.12
C VAL A 465 -41.59 -22.55 44.08
N LYS A 466 -40.87 -22.57 45.21
CA LYS A 466 -39.57 -23.23 45.32
C LYS A 466 -39.69 -24.69 44.90
N GLU A 467 -38.92 -25.08 43.89
CA GLU A 467 -38.92 -26.43 43.30
C GLU A 467 -37.69 -27.22 43.76
N ARG A 468 -36.50 -26.59 43.81
CA ARG A 468 -35.23 -27.27 44.11
C ARG A 468 -34.21 -26.34 44.74
N GLU A 469 -33.49 -26.80 45.75
CA GLU A 469 -32.19 -26.25 46.15
C GLU A 469 -31.07 -27.23 45.78
N GLN A 470 -29.92 -26.73 45.32
CA GLN A 470 -28.77 -27.53 44.88
C GLN A 470 -27.46 -26.83 45.27
N GLY A 471 -26.54 -27.55 45.90
CA GLY A 471 -25.15 -27.08 46.06
C GLY A 471 -24.31 -27.27 44.79
N PHE A 472 -23.44 -26.32 44.49
CA PHE A 472 -22.48 -26.36 43.39
C PHE A 472 -21.06 -25.97 43.83
N LEU A 473 -20.06 -26.62 43.23
CA LEU A 473 -18.65 -26.24 43.29
C LEU A 473 -18.09 -26.19 41.87
N ASN A 474 -17.62 -25.03 41.43
CA ASN A 474 -17.07 -24.81 40.08
C ASN A 474 -17.99 -25.32 38.95
N GLY A 475 -19.30 -25.05 39.06
CA GLY A 475 -20.34 -25.50 38.12
C GLY A 475 -20.76 -26.96 38.25
N THR A 476 -20.10 -27.74 39.11
CA THR A 476 -20.36 -29.16 39.32
C THR A 476 -21.26 -29.36 40.56
N PRO A 477 -22.34 -30.17 40.50
CA PRO A 477 -23.18 -30.46 41.67
C PRO A 477 -22.37 -31.08 42.82
N GLU A 478 -22.48 -30.50 44.02
CA GLU A 478 -21.72 -30.89 45.21
C GLU A 478 -22.57 -30.67 46.47
N GLY A 479 -22.53 -31.61 47.42
CA GLY A 479 -23.36 -31.58 48.63
C GLY A 479 -24.82 -31.95 48.36
N THR A 480 -25.72 -31.51 49.24
CA THR A 480 -27.13 -31.90 49.20
C THR A 480 -27.93 -31.08 48.17
N CYS A 481 -28.80 -31.77 47.46
CA CYS A 481 -29.87 -31.25 46.63
C CYS A 481 -31.22 -31.64 47.26
N THR A 482 -32.13 -30.69 47.41
CA THR A 482 -33.43 -30.88 48.05
C THR A 482 -34.53 -30.43 47.08
N VAL A 483 -35.49 -31.29 46.80
CA VAL A 483 -36.61 -31.06 45.87
C VAL A 483 -37.91 -30.95 46.67
N TYR A 484 -38.74 -29.98 46.31
CA TYR A 484 -39.94 -29.58 47.02
C TYR A 484 -41.19 -29.77 46.14
N ASP A 485 -42.35 -29.96 46.76
CA ASP A 485 -43.63 -29.92 46.06
C ASP A 485 -44.26 -28.52 46.01
N ARG A 486 -45.40 -28.39 45.33
CA ARG A 486 -46.19 -27.14 45.23
C ARG A 486 -46.73 -26.60 46.57
N ARG A 487 -46.47 -27.26 47.70
CA ARG A 487 -46.80 -26.80 49.06
C ARG A 487 -45.53 -26.49 49.87
N GLY A 488 -44.35 -26.52 49.25
CA GLY A 488 -43.06 -26.31 49.91
C GLY A 488 -42.61 -27.49 50.78
N ARG A 489 -43.23 -28.67 50.67
CA ARG A 489 -42.81 -29.88 51.40
C ARG A 489 -41.67 -30.56 50.67
N VAL A 490 -40.62 -30.97 51.38
CA VAL A 490 -39.55 -31.80 50.81
C VAL A 490 -40.15 -33.13 50.35
N VAL A 491 -39.92 -33.49 49.07
CA VAL A 491 -40.32 -34.78 48.48
C VAL A 491 -39.13 -35.65 48.11
N GLN A 492 -37.95 -35.06 47.92
CA GLN A 492 -36.72 -35.80 47.63
C GLN A 492 -35.49 -35.05 48.10
N GLU A 493 -34.52 -35.78 48.64
CA GLU A 493 -33.17 -35.31 48.90
C GLU A 493 -32.16 -36.22 48.20
N MET A 494 -31.06 -35.64 47.73
CA MET A 494 -30.00 -36.31 46.97
C MET A 494 -28.66 -35.73 47.37
N ASN A 495 -27.69 -36.56 47.72
CA ASN A 495 -26.34 -36.08 48.01
C ASN A 495 -25.42 -36.31 46.81
N TYR A 496 -24.63 -35.30 46.47
CA TYR A 496 -23.70 -35.30 45.34
C TYR A 496 -22.26 -35.10 45.80
N ARG A 497 -21.32 -35.73 45.10
CA ARG A 497 -19.90 -35.38 45.10
C ARG A 497 -19.36 -35.43 43.69
N ASN A 498 -18.59 -34.42 43.27
CA ASN A 498 -18.02 -34.30 41.92
C ASN A 498 -19.07 -34.55 40.82
N GLY A 499 -20.29 -34.03 40.99
CA GLY A 499 -21.39 -34.11 40.02
C GLY A 499 -22.13 -35.45 39.98
N LYS A 500 -21.74 -36.43 40.78
CA LYS A 500 -22.35 -37.77 40.83
C LYS A 500 -23.05 -37.99 42.17
N LEU A 501 -24.14 -38.76 42.16
CA LEU A 501 -24.82 -39.18 43.40
C LEU A 501 -23.85 -39.95 44.30
N ASN A 502 -23.70 -39.49 45.53
CA ASN A 502 -22.73 -40.01 46.49
C ASN A 502 -23.22 -39.74 47.92
N GLY A 503 -23.57 -40.79 48.66
CA GLY A 503 -24.37 -40.71 49.88
C GLY A 503 -25.83 -41.11 49.65
N PRO A 504 -26.74 -40.83 50.61
CA PRO A 504 -28.15 -41.19 50.46
C PRO A 504 -28.89 -40.27 49.47
N MET A 505 -29.78 -40.88 48.69
CA MET A 505 -30.93 -40.26 48.06
C MET A 505 -32.18 -40.76 48.77
N THR A 506 -32.99 -39.86 49.32
CA THR A 506 -34.20 -40.19 50.11
C THR A 506 -35.43 -39.59 49.43
N GLN A 507 -36.54 -40.32 49.42
CA GLN A 507 -37.84 -39.84 48.93
C GLN A 507 -38.85 -39.83 50.08
N TYR A 508 -39.72 -38.83 50.09
CA TYR A 508 -40.68 -38.56 51.16
C TYR A 508 -42.11 -38.51 50.61
N ASP A 509 -43.08 -38.95 51.41
CA ASP A 509 -44.51 -38.87 51.07
C ASP A 509 -45.11 -37.51 51.45
N ALA A 510 -46.41 -37.33 51.16
CA ALA A 510 -47.16 -36.11 51.46
C ALA A 510 -47.26 -35.78 52.97
N THR A 511 -46.84 -36.67 53.87
CA THR A 511 -46.75 -36.44 55.32
C THR A 511 -45.33 -36.16 55.80
N GLY A 512 -44.33 -36.21 54.91
CA GLY A 512 -42.91 -36.11 55.26
C GLY A 512 -42.30 -37.44 55.72
N LYS A 513 -43.01 -38.57 55.60
CA LYS A 513 -42.48 -39.89 55.95
C LYS A 513 -41.65 -40.45 54.79
N VAL A 514 -40.52 -41.07 55.10
CA VAL A 514 -39.65 -41.72 54.11
C VAL A 514 -40.39 -42.86 53.39
N ILE A 515 -40.46 -42.77 52.06
CA ILE A 515 -40.90 -43.83 51.15
C ILE A 515 -39.73 -44.77 50.86
N SER A 516 -38.58 -44.19 50.50
CA SER A 516 -37.39 -44.91 50.06
C SER A 516 -36.12 -44.16 50.47
N THR A 517 -35.01 -44.88 50.62
CA THR A 517 -33.67 -44.29 50.69
C THR A 517 -32.71 -45.22 49.96
N VAL A 518 -32.04 -44.73 48.93
CA VAL A 518 -31.06 -45.49 48.15
C VAL A 518 -29.69 -44.86 48.37
N VAL A 519 -28.71 -45.64 48.81
CA VAL A 519 -27.34 -45.14 49.02
C VAL A 519 -26.56 -45.31 47.72
N TYR A 520 -25.98 -44.23 47.22
CA TYR A 520 -25.12 -44.19 46.05
C TYR A 520 -23.65 -43.98 46.44
N GLU A 521 -22.74 -44.43 45.59
CA GLU A 521 -21.31 -44.12 45.66
C GLU A 521 -20.77 -43.88 44.24
N ASN A 522 -20.20 -42.69 44.00
CA ASN A 522 -19.69 -42.25 42.70
C ASN A 522 -20.68 -42.44 41.52
N GLY A 523 -21.99 -42.35 41.78
CA GLY A 523 -23.08 -42.53 40.81
C GLY A 523 -23.65 -43.95 40.71
N ALA A 524 -23.01 -44.96 41.29
CA ALA A 524 -23.51 -46.35 41.33
C ALA A 524 -24.35 -46.60 42.59
N VAL A 525 -25.33 -47.50 42.52
CA VAL A 525 -26.11 -47.91 43.71
C VAL A 525 -25.25 -48.81 44.60
N LYS A 526 -25.03 -48.37 45.84
CA LYS A 526 -24.27 -49.10 46.87
C LYS A 526 -25.16 -49.95 47.78
N ARG A 527 -26.39 -49.49 48.08
CA ARG A 527 -27.38 -50.27 48.84
C ARG A 527 -28.80 -49.77 48.64
N THR A 528 -29.70 -50.71 48.32
CA THR A 528 -31.17 -50.56 48.47
C THR A 528 -31.63 -51.28 49.75
N PRO A 529 -32.27 -50.59 50.70
CA PRO A 529 -33.13 -51.20 51.70
C PRO A 529 -34.38 -51.82 51.01
N PRO A 530 -35.03 -52.82 51.62
CA PRO A 530 -36.33 -53.29 51.14
C PRO A 530 -37.38 -52.17 51.26
N PRO A 531 -38.39 -52.12 50.37
CA PRO A 531 -39.45 -51.12 50.44
C PRO A 531 -40.24 -51.24 51.74
N VAL A 532 -40.63 -50.11 52.32
CA VAL A 532 -41.48 -50.09 53.52
C VAL A 532 -42.84 -50.72 53.18
N PRO A 533 -43.32 -51.74 53.91
CA PRO A 533 -44.60 -52.37 53.62
C PRO A 533 -45.75 -51.36 53.75
N GLY A 534 -46.62 -51.31 52.74
CA GLY A 534 -47.77 -50.41 52.70
C GLY A 534 -48.79 -50.70 53.80
N PRO A 535 -49.67 -49.74 54.13
CA PRO A 535 -50.66 -49.90 55.18
C PRO A 535 -51.64 -51.03 54.84
N GLY A 536 -51.59 -52.10 55.63
CA GLY A 536 -52.49 -53.25 55.47
C GLY A 536 -53.94 -52.83 55.63
N LYS A 537 -54.80 -53.20 54.68
CA LYS A 537 -56.25 -52.97 54.75
C LYS A 537 -56.86 -53.80 55.88
N GLY A 538 -56.99 -53.21 57.07
CA GLY A 538 -57.71 -53.81 58.18
C GLY A 538 -59.18 -54.02 57.83
N ARG A 539 -59.60 -55.27 57.65
CA ARG A 539 -61.01 -55.67 57.65
C ARG A 539 -61.53 -55.72 59.08
N ARG A 540 -62.50 -54.87 59.41
CA ARG A 540 -63.69 -55.22 60.19
C ARG A 540 -64.88 -54.47 59.62
#